data_AF-A0A9P6TEY2-F1
#
_entry.id   AF-A0A9P6TEY2-F1
#
_cell.length_a   1.000
_cell.length_b   1.000
_cell.length_c   1.000
_cell.angle_alpha   90.00
_cell.angle_beta   90.00
_cell.angle_gamma   90.00
#
_symmetry.space_group_name_H-M   'P 1'
#
loop_
_entity.id
_entity.type
_entity.pdbx_description
1 polymer ?
#
loop_
_entity_poly.entity_id
_entity_poly.type
_entity_poly.pdbx_seq_one_letter_code
_entity_poly.pdbx_strand_id
1 'polypeptide(L)'
;MAAVPKPAASSLQSYGFGTGALLTSVGFVLGTLVMALLTDQGLLYSGGPPTDEAYLRAEHFYLTLWTSPLAFKALFHVFLLVPVFTLCIKVSRYTEAAIYFDGICLAFCLLVIGLYTGSTIPNMRKLASAPSTDELIALVNSSASQLGNVLATEFDPSSPISFLNRFLVLLSYPSTILMKPSKAAEAAEAFQELLKSDPITPTRRHELLNVTAAGHSIAIFLLVGILILQAGKVYAEKEDARLKAEFEQEEKKKNAIPLEKKSQ
;
A
#
# COMPACT_ATOMS: atom_id res chain seq x y z
N MET A 1 46.02 -4.77 -23.83
CA MET A 1 44.79 -4.41 -23.09
C MET A 1 43.98 -3.47 -23.97
N ALA A 2 43.03 -4.01 -24.76
CA ALA A 2 42.18 -3.17 -25.60
C ALA A 2 41.17 -2.45 -24.71
N ALA A 3 41.12 -1.12 -24.82
CA ALA A 3 40.17 -0.29 -24.10
C ALA A 3 38.74 -0.67 -24.50
N VAL A 4 37.92 -1.06 -23.52
CA VAL A 4 36.48 -1.25 -23.70
C VAL A 4 35.89 0.09 -24.14
N PRO A 5 35.23 0.18 -25.31
CA PRO A 5 34.65 1.44 -25.76
C PRO A 5 33.54 1.86 -24.79
N LYS A 6 33.65 3.07 -24.27
CA LYS A 6 32.64 3.70 -23.41
C LYS A 6 31.31 3.73 -24.17
N PRO A 7 30.21 3.19 -23.62
CA PRO A 7 28.93 3.17 -24.31
C PRO A 7 28.49 4.60 -24.62
N ALA A 8 27.98 4.79 -25.85
CA ALA A 8 27.45 6.06 -26.33
C ALA A 8 26.42 6.61 -25.33
N ALA A 9 26.57 7.88 -24.97
CA ALA A 9 25.63 8.59 -24.11
C ALA A 9 24.34 8.88 -24.89
N SER A 10 23.46 7.89 -25.05
CA SER A 10 22.12 8.11 -25.60
C SER A 10 21.15 6.99 -25.24
N SER A 11 20.94 6.77 -23.96
CA SER A 11 19.64 6.37 -23.42
C SER A 11 19.69 6.60 -21.92
N LEU A 12 19.45 7.85 -21.50
CA LEU A 12 18.82 8.03 -20.20
C LEU A 12 17.46 7.32 -20.36
N GLN A 13 17.42 6.04 -20.01
CA GLN A 13 16.20 5.25 -20.04
C GLN A 13 15.26 5.96 -19.07
N SER A 14 14.36 6.76 -19.63
CA SER A 14 13.39 7.53 -18.87
C SER A 14 12.65 6.53 -18.00
N TYR A 15 12.83 6.64 -16.69
CA TYR A 15 12.02 5.88 -15.75
C TYR A 15 10.57 6.17 -16.12
N GLY A 16 9.89 5.15 -16.67
CA GLY A 16 8.53 5.32 -17.14
C GLY A 16 7.68 5.87 -16.00
N PHE A 17 6.83 6.85 -16.29
CA PHE A 17 5.94 7.51 -15.32
C PHE A 17 5.28 6.51 -14.34
N GLY A 18 4.86 5.34 -14.83
CA GLY A 18 4.31 4.27 -14.00
C GLY A 18 5.26 3.75 -12.92
N THR A 19 6.55 3.53 -13.20
CA THR A 19 7.50 3.11 -12.16
C THR A 19 7.67 4.18 -11.09
N GLY A 20 7.73 5.46 -11.47
CA GLY A 20 7.79 6.56 -10.51
C GLY A 20 6.54 6.65 -9.63
N ALA A 21 5.36 6.53 -10.23
CA ALA A 21 4.08 6.50 -9.52
C ALA A 21 3.99 5.32 -8.54
N LEU A 22 4.39 4.12 -8.97
CA LEU A 22 4.45 2.91 -8.13
C LEU A 22 5.37 3.13 -6.92
N LEU A 23 6.62 3.57 -7.14
CA LEU A 23 7.61 3.72 -6.07
C LEU A 23 7.22 4.82 -5.08
N THR A 24 6.67 5.94 -5.57
CA THR A 24 6.18 7.02 -4.69
C THR A 24 5.04 6.52 -3.81
N SER A 25 4.12 5.75 -4.40
CA SER A 25 2.96 5.21 -3.70
C SER A 25 3.34 4.15 -2.67
N VAL A 26 4.20 3.21 -3.04
CA VAL A 26 4.76 2.21 -2.13
C VAL A 26 5.56 2.88 -1.02
N GLY A 27 6.36 3.90 -1.33
CA GLY A 27 7.12 4.68 -0.34
C GLY A 27 6.22 5.41 0.65
N PHE A 28 5.11 6.00 0.20
CA PHE A 28 4.13 6.62 1.08
C PHE A 28 3.52 5.61 2.06
N VAL A 29 3.00 4.49 1.55
CA VAL A 29 2.40 3.45 2.41
C VAL A 29 3.44 2.86 3.35
N LEU A 30 4.65 2.58 2.87
CA LEU A 30 5.74 2.10 3.70
C LEU A 30 6.10 3.11 4.80
N GLY A 31 6.13 4.41 4.50
CA GLY A 31 6.37 5.46 5.50
C GLY A 31 5.31 5.47 6.61
N THR A 32 4.03 5.31 6.26
CA THR A 32 2.96 5.21 7.27
C THR A 32 3.11 3.96 8.14
N LEU A 33 3.50 2.83 7.55
CA LEU A 33 3.75 1.60 8.30
C LEU A 33 5.01 1.68 9.15
N VAL A 34 6.04 2.43 8.75
CA VAL A 34 7.21 2.69 9.60
C VAL A 34 6.80 3.50 10.83
N MET A 35 5.88 4.48 10.70
CA MET A 35 5.34 5.18 11.86
C MET A 35 4.57 4.24 12.80
N ALA A 36 3.82 3.29 12.25
CA ALA A 36 3.20 2.23 13.04
C ALA A 36 4.25 1.34 13.71
N LEU A 37 5.30 0.95 12.98
CA LEU A 37 6.37 0.09 13.49
C LEU A 37 7.07 0.68 14.71
N LEU A 38 7.26 2.01 14.77
CA LEU A 38 7.83 2.70 15.93
C LEU A 38 6.98 2.51 17.20
N THR A 39 5.66 2.45 17.04
CA THR A 39 4.75 2.16 18.14
C THR A 39 4.72 0.66 18.45
N ASP A 40 4.73 -0.17 17.41
CA ASP A 40 4.65 -1.63 17.48
C ASP A 40 5.92 -2.27 18.08
N GLN A 41 7.05 -1.54 18.14
CA GLN A 41 8.28 -1.99 18.82
C GLN A 41 8.01 -2.49 20.25
N GLY A 42 7.14 -1.80 21.00
CA GLY A 42 6.81 -2.17 22.37
C GLY A 42 5.89 -3.40 22.49
N LEU A 43 5.22 -3.79 21.41
CA LEU A 43 4.30 -4.94 21.39
C LEU A 43 4.98 -6.22 20.91
N LEU A 44 5.81 -6.12 19.87
CA LEU A 44 6.35 -7.30 19.18
C LEU A 44 7.85 -7.52 19.38
N TYR A 45 8.60 -6.47 19.68
CA TYR A 45 10.06 -6.49 19.63
C TYR A 45 10.71 -6.18 20.99
N SER A 46 9.93 -6.17 22.07
CA SER A 46 10.45 -6.10 23.44
C SER A 46 11.02 -7.44 23.91
N GLY A 47 12.09 -7.41 24.70
CA GLY A 47 12.72 -8.63 25.24
C GLY A 47 11.89 -9.37 26.30
N GLY A 48 10.79 -8.79 26.77
CA GLY A 48 9.86 -9.39 27.73
C GLY A 48 8.40 -9.15 27.31
N PRO A 49 7.43 -9.61 28.12
CA PRO A 49 6.00 -9.37 27.87
C PRO A 49 5.71 -7.88 27.68
N PRO A 50 4.87 -7.49 26.70
CA PRO A 50 4.52 -6.09 26.49
C PRO A 50 3.88 -5.47 27.73
N THR A 51 4.27 -4.23 28.04
CA THR A 51 3.72 -3.48 29.18
C THR A 51 2.33 -2.93 28.85
N ASP A 52 1.53 -2.66 29.88
CA ASP A 52 0.22 -2.02 29.70
C ASP A 52 0.33 -0.64 29.03
N GLU A 53 1.40 0.11 29.33
CA GLU A 53 1.72 1.37 28.64
C GLU A 53 1.97 1.18 27.14
N ALA A 54 2.62 0.08 26.73
CA ALA A 54 2.87 -0.20 25.32
C ALA A 54 1.55 -0.46 24.59
N TYR A 55 0.65 -1.24 25.18
CA TYR A 55 -0.70 -1.46 24.62
C TYR A 55 -1.51 -0.17 24.54
N LEU A 56 -1.49 0.66 25.59
CA LEU A 56 -2.18 1.95 25.57
C LEU A 56 -1.63 2.89 24.49
N ARG A 57 -0.30 2.94 24.34
CA ARG A 57 0.35 3.73 23.27
C ARG A 57 -0.05 3.25 21.87
N ALA A 58 -0.08 1.93 21.66
CA ALA A 58 -0.52 1.34 20.40
C ALA A 58 -1.98 1.65 20.10
N GLU A 59 -2.88 1.49 21.07
CA GLU A 59 -4.28 1.84 20.92
C GLU A 59 -4.47 3.32 20.60
N HIS A 60 -3.75 4.21 21.28
CA HIS A 60 -3.80 5.64 21.01
C HIS A 60 -3.33 5.99 19.59
N PHE A 61 -2.20 5.44 19.16
CA PHE A 61 -1.68 5.66 17.80
C PHE A 61 -2.64 5.12 16.74
N TYR A 62 -3.15 3.91 16.92
CA TYR A 62 -4.12 3.30 16.00
C TYR A 62 -5.42 4.11 15.96
N LEU A 63 -6.00 4.48 17.09
CA LEU A 63 -7.23 5.26 17.08
C LEU A 63 -7.02 6.67 16.50
N THR A 64 -5.81 7.24 16.60
CA THR A 64 -5.46 8.48 15.87
C THR A 64 -5.54 8.29 14.36
N LEU A 65 -5.00 7.19 13.82
CA LEU A 65 -5.12 6.86 12.39
C LEU A 65 -6.56 6.54 12.00
N TRP A 66 -7.30 5.81 12.84
CA TRP A 66 -8.71 5.50 12.62
C TRP A 66 -9.59 6.75 12.59
N THR A 67 -9.29 7.75 13.40
CA THR A 67 -10.05 9.00 13.54
C THR A 67 -9.54 10.13 12.64
N SER A 68 -8.53 9.86 11.82
CA SER A 68 -7.91 10.86 10.95
C SER A 68 -8.93 11.59 10.05
N PRO A 69 -8.67 12.85 9.65
CA PRO A 69 -9.54 13.61 8.77
C PRO A 69 -9.85 12.88 7.46
N LEU A 70 -11.02 13.17 6.88
CA LEU A 70 -11.51 12.51 5.67
C LEU A 70 -10.51 12.56 4.51
N ALA A 71 -9.90 13.72 4.26
CA ALA A 71 -8.92 13.88 3.19
C ALA A 71 -7.70 12.96 3.36
N PHE A 72 -7.25 12.73 4.60
CA PHE A 72 -6.12 11.85 4.88
C PHE A 72 -6.47 10.38 4.59
N LYS A 73 -7.67 9.94 4.98
CA LYS A 73 -8.15 8.58 4.65
C LYS A 73 -8.30 8.39 3.15
N ALA A 74 -8.90 9.36 2.46
CA ALA A 74 -9.04 9.31 1.00
C ALA A 74 -7.67 9.19 0.33
N LEU A 75 -6.72 10.05 0.72
CA LEU A 75 -5.35 10.06 0.21
C LEU A 75 -4.65 8.71 0.44
N PHE A 76 -4.78 8.14 1.63
CA PHE A 76 -4.21 6.83 1.96
C PHE A 76 -4.75 5.73 1.04
N HIS A 77 -6.07 5.66 0.83
CA HIS A 77 -6.66 4.68 -0.09
C HIS A 77 -6.22 4.89 -1.55
N VAL A 78 -6.05 6.14 -2.00
CA VAL A 78 -5.49 6.40 -3.33
C VAL A 78 -4.09 5.80 -3.45
N PHE A 79 -3.20 6.06 -2.49
CA PHE A 79 -1.85 5.50 -2.49
C PHE A 79 -1.81 3.98 -2.24
N LEU A 80 -2.88 3.40 -1.67
CA LEU A 80 -3.01 1.95 -1.56
C LEU A 80 -3.41 1.31 -2.90
N LEU A 81 -4.20 2.01 -3.73
CA LEU A 81 -4.72 1.50 -5.00
C LEU A 81 -3.83 1.77 -6.22
N VAL A 82 -3.11 2.90 -6.25
CA VAL A 82 -2.20 3.25 -7.36
C VAL A 82 -1.19 2.14 -7.71
N PRO A 83 -0.56 1.43 -6.74
CA PRO A 83 0.35 0.32 -7.04
C PRO A 83 -0.34 -0.80 -7.83
N VAL A 84 -1.54 -1.19 -7.43
CA VAL A 84 -2.33 -2.24 -8.10
C VAL A 84 -2.65 -1.84 -9.53
N PHE A 85 -3.22 -0.65 -9.73
CA PHE A 85 -3.56 -0.17 -11.08
C PHE A 85 -2.34 -0.09 -11.99
N THR A 86 -1.24 0.44 -11.47
CA THR A 86 0.02 0.57 -12.21
C THR A 86 0.60 -0.79 -12.59
N LEU A 87 0.62 -1.75 -11.65
CA LEU A 87 1.15 -3.08 -11.89
C LEU A 87 0.26 -3.89 -12.85
N CYS A 88 -1.07 -3.76 -12.77
CA CYS A 88 -1.97 -4.37 -13.76
C CYS A 88 -1.68 -3.91 -15.19
N ILE A 89 -1.46 -2.60 -15.39
CA ILE A 89 -1.09 -2.04 -16.71
C ILE A 89 0.30 -2.50 -17.14
N LYS A 90 1.25 -2.66 -16.21
CA LYS A 90 2.60 -3.14 -16.54
C LYS A 90 2.60 -4.63 -16.89
N VAL A 91 1.89 -5.47 -16.12
CA VAL A 91 1.77 -6.91 -16.34
C VAL A 91 1.07 -7.23 -17.66
N SER A 92 0.10 -6.42 -18.09
CA SER A 92 -0.58 -6.61 -19.38
C SER A 92 0.31 -6.43 -20.62
N ARG A 93 1.58 -6.01 -20.45
CA ARG A 93 2.57 -5.98 -21.53
C ARG A 93 3.18 -7.35 -21.84
N TYR A 94 2.92 -8.37 -21.02
CA TYR A 94 3.32 -9.78 -21.23
C TYR A 94 4.79 -9.99 -21.62
N THR A 95 5.71 -9.15 -21.13
CA THR A 95 7.15 -9.42 -21.24
C THR A 95 7.59 -10.32 -20.09
N GLU A 96 8.65 -11.11 -20.26
CA GLU A 96 9.17 -11.98 -19.20
C GLU A 96 9.45 -11.19 -17.91
N ALA A 97 10.13 -10.04 -18.04
CA ALA A 97 10.38 -9.15 -16.91
C ALA A 97 9.09 -8.56 -16.28
N ALA A 98 8.04 -8.31 -17.07
CA ALA A 98 6.76 -7.84 -16.52
C ALA A 98 6.03 -8.95 -15.75
N ILE A 99 6.03 -10.18 -16.26
CA ILE A 99 5.35 -11.30 -15.60
C ILE A 99 6.04 -11.65 -14.29
N TYR A 100 7.37 -11.78 -14.28
CA TYR A 100 8.09 -12.21 -13.08
C TYR A 100 8.24 -11.10 -12.04
N PHE A 101 8.71 -9.91 -12.43
CA PHE A 101 8.93 -8.84 -11.45
C PHE A 101 7.63 -8.12 -11.11
N ASP A 102 6.91 -7.57 -12.10
CA ASP A 102 5.69 -6.81 -11.81
C ASP A 102 4.53 -7.72 -11.37
N GLY A 103 4.48 -8.98 -11.83
CA GLY A 103 3.46 -9.95 -11.39
C GLY A 103 3.59 -10.36 -9.92
N ILE A 104 4.80 -10.63 -9.44
CA ILE A 104 5.05 -10.90 -8.01
C ILE A 104 4.76 -9.65 -7.18
N CYS A 105 5.17 -8.47 -7.66
CA CYS A 105 4.82 -7.21 -7.01
C CYS A 105 3.30 -7.02 -6.89
N LEU A 106 2.53 -7.40 -7.93
CA LEU A 106 1.07 -7.34 -7.88
C LEU A 106 0.49 -8.27 -6.81
N ALA A 107 1.01 -9.49 -6.72
CA ALA A 107 0.61 -10.43 -5.66
C ALA A 107 0.91 -9.88 -4.26
N PHE A 108 2.07 -9.26 -4.05
CA PHE A 108 2.41 -8.60 -2.79
C PHE A 108 1.48 -7.43 -2.48
N CYS A 109 1.12 -6.59 -3.46
CA CYS A 109 0.14 -5.52 -3.28
C CYS A 109 -1.24 -6.07 -2.88
N LEU A 110 -1.71 -7.15 -3.51
CA LEU A 110 -2.98 -7.78 -3.15
C LEU A 110 -2.96 -8.36 -1.73
N LEU A 111 -1.82 -8.95 -1.31
CA LEU A 111 -1.66 -9.44 0.05
C LEU A 111 -1.66 -8.29 1.08
N VAL A 112 -1.01 -7.17 0.79
CA VAL A 112 -1.06 -5.95 1.64
C VAL A 112 -2.49 -5.43 1.75
N ILE A 113 -3.25 -5.39 0.66
CA ILE A 113 -4.68 -5.01 0.68
C ILE A 113 -5.51 -6.01 1.49
N GLY A 114 -5.21 -7.30 1.40
CA GLY A 114 -5.85 -8.33 2.21
C GLY A 114 -5.58 -8.15 3.71
N LEU A 115 -4.35 -7.84 4.11
CA LEU A 115 -4.01 -7.53 5.50
C LEU A 115 -4.71 -6.25 5.98
N TYR A 116 -4.74 -5.22 5.13
CA TYR A 116 -5.42 -3.96 5.45
C TYR A 116 -6.92 -4.15 5.66
N THR A 117 -7.61 -4.77 4.71
CA THR A 117 -9.07 -4.96 4.76
C THR A 117 -9.51 -6.08 5.70
N GLY A 118 -8.70 -7.12 5.88
CA GLY A 118 -9.00 -8.31 6.68
C GLY A 118 -8.50 -8.29 8.11
N SER A 119 -7.51 -7.46 8.45
CA SER A 119 -6.94 -7.37 9.80
C SER A 119 -7.00 -5.93 10.34
N THR A 120 -6.33 -4.98 9.69
CA THR A 120 -6.19 -3.61 10.22
C THR A 120 -7.55 -2.93 10.42
N ILE A 121 -8.36 -2.83 9.36
CA ILE A 121 -9.68 -2.19 9.44
C ILE A 121 -10.62 -2.85 10.46
N PRO A 122 -10.86 -4.18 10.44
CA PRO A 122 -11.79 -4.80 11.39
C PRO A 122 -11.30 -4.71 12.84
N ASN A 123 -9.99 -4.85 13.10
CA ASN A 123 -9.46 -4.74 14.46
C ASN A 123 -9.58 -3.32 14.99
N MET A 124 -9.27 -2.31 14.19
CA MET A 124 -9.45 -0.90 14.57
C MET A 124 -10.92 -0.56 14.78
N ARG A 125 -11.83 -1.10 13.95
CA ARG A 125 -13.27 -0.93 14.12
C ARG A 125 -13.76 -1.52 15.44
N LYS A 126 -13.26 -2.70 15.82
CA LYS A 126 -13.53 -3.32 17.14
C LYS A 126 -13.00 -2.44 18.28
N LEU A 127 -11.75 -1.98 18.20
CA LEU A 127 -11.17 -1.10 19.22
C LEU A 127 -11.95 0.22 19.36
N ALA A 128 -12.32 0.85 18.25
CA ALA A 128 -13.09 2.09 18.24
C ALA A 128 -14.51 1.92 18.81
N SER A 129 -15.06 0.70 18.84
CA SER A 129 -16.38 0.44 19.44
C SER A 129 -16.37 0.45 20.97
N ALA A 130 -15.20 0.25 21.59
CA ALA A 130 -15.00 0.29 23.02
C ALA A 130 -13.58 0.80 23.35
N PRO A 131 -13.29 2.10 23.20
CA PRO A 131 -11.97 2.64 23.51
C PRO A 131 -11.64 2.52 25.00
N SER A 132 -10.36 2.31 25.35
CA SER A 132 -9.95 2.00 26.74
C SER A 132 -9.96 3.17 27.72
N THR A 133 -9.85 4.41 27.24
CA THR A 133 -9.76 5.62 28.10
C THR A 133 -10.77 6.68 27.69
N ASP A 134 -11.13 7.56 28.62
CA ASP A 134 -12.05 8.69 28.37
C ASP A 134 -11.55 9.62 27.25
N GLU A 135 -10.24 9.81 27.15
CA GLU A 135 -9.61 10.57 26.05
C GLU A 135 -9.87 9.92 24.69
N LEU A 136 -9.69 8.60 24.59
CA LEU A 136 -9.93 7.87 23.35
C LEU A 136 -11.42 7.82 22.99
N ILE A 137 -12.30 7.75 24.00
CA ILE A 137 -13.75 7.88 23.82
C ILE A 137 -14.08 9.25 23.21
N ALA A 138 -13.53 10.34 23.77
CA ALA A 138 -13.73 11.68 23.24
C ALA A 138 -13.20 11.82 21.81
N LEU A 139 -12.01 11.27 21.53
CA LEU A 139 -11.40 11.28 20.20
C LEU A 139 -12.31 10.60 19.16
N VAL A 140 -12.77 9.37 19.43
CA VAL A 140 -13.63 8.61 18.51
C VAL A 140 -14.96 9.31 18.28
N ASN A 141 -15.60 9.82 19.34
CA ASN A 141 -16.88 10.53 19.24
C ASN A 141 -16.74 11.83 18.43
N SER A 142 -15.64 12.56 18.60
CA SER A 142 -15.39 13.79 17.83
C SER A 142 -15.22 13.53 16.33
N SER A 143 -14.55 12.43 15.97
CA SER A 143 -14.38 12.04 14.56
C SER A 143 -15.69 11.55 13.94
N ALA A 144 -16.48 10.79 14.69
CA ALA A 144 -17.79 10.33 14.24
C ALA A 144 -18.75 11.50 13.95
N SER A 145 -18.76 12.53 14.80
CA SER A 145 -19.59 13.72 14.59
C SER A 145 -19.13 14.53 13.37
N GLN A 146 -17.81 14.67 13.15
CA GLN A 146 -17.26 15.29 11.94
C GLN A 146 -17.73 14.58 10.66
N LEU A 147 -17.66 13.24 10.62
CA LEU A 147 -18.15 12.46 9.49
C LEU A 147 -19.66 12.62 9.30
N GLY A 148 -20.44 12.58 10.39
CA GLY A 148 -21.88 12.81 10.37
C GLY A 148 -22.27 14.16 9.77
N ASN A 149 -21.54 15.23 10.15
CA ASN A 149 -21.76 16.57 9.60
C ASN A 149 -21.50 16.62 8.10
N VAL A 150 -20.44 15.95 7.61
CA VAL A 150 -20.14 15.87 6.17
C VAL A 150 -21.18 15.04 5.41
N LEU A 151 -21.72 13.98 6.01
CA LEU A 151 -22.77 13.16 5.39
C LEU A 151 -24.13 13.87 5.36
N ALA A 152 -24.39 14.75 6.33
CA ALA A 152 -25.63 15.53 6.44
C ALA A 152 -25.70 16.70 5.44
N THR A 153 -24.58 17.15 4.87
CA THR A 153 -24.63 18.18 3.81
C THR A 153 -25.29 17.61 2.56
N GLU A 154 -26.37 18.26 2.11
CA GLU A 154 -27.06 17.90 0.87
C GLU A 154 -26.12 18.00 -0.34
N PHE A 155 -26.27 17.06 -1.27
CA PHE A 155 -25.48 17.07 -2.49
C PHE A 155 -26.04 18.09 -3.48
N ASP A 156 -25.32 19.19 -3.66
CA ASP A 156 -25.53 20.16 -4.73
C ASP A 156 -24.60 19.82 -5.93
N PRO A 157 -25.14 19.42 -7.10
CA PRO A 157 -24.35 19.08 -8.28
C PRO A 157 -23.68 20.29 -8.95
N SER A 158 -24.12 21.51 -8.65
CA SER A 158 -23.54 22.74 -9.19
C SER A 158 -22.36 23.26 -8.37
N SER A 159 -22.16 22.72 -7.15
CA SER A 159 -21.10 23.12 -6.23
C SER A 159 -19.87 22.19 -6.35
N PRO A 160 -18.69 22.72 -6.74
CA PRO A 160 -17.45 21.93 -6.78
C PRO A 160 -17.07 21.31 -5.44
N ILE A 161 -17.43 21.98 -4.34
CA ILE A 161 -17.12 21.55 -2.97
C ILE A 161 -17.98 20.34 -2.60
N SER A 162 -19.26 20.36 -2.95
CA SER A 162 -20.19 19.23 -2.75
C SER A 162 -19.71 17.98 -3.49
N PHE A 163 -19.27 18.14 -4.74
CA PHE A 163 -18.68 17.05 -5.52
C PHE A 163 -17.40 16.51 -4.86
N LEU A 164 -16.49 17.39 -4.45
CA LEU A 164 -15.25 17.00 -3.77
C LEU A 164 -15.54 16.26 -2.46
N ASN A 165 -16.47 16.75 -1.64
CA ASN A 165 -16.86 16.08 -0.40
C ASN A 165 -17.39 14.68 -0.67
N ARG A 166 -18.28 14.52 -1.66
CA ARG A 166 -18.82 13.20 -2.02
C ARG A 166 -17.74 12.25 -2.51
N PHE A 167 -16.79 12.76 -3.29
CA PHE A 167 -15.64 12.00 -3.76
C PHE A 167 -14.71 11.58 -2.61
N LEU A 168 -14.42 12.47 -1.67
CA LEU A 168 -13.61 12.16 -0.49
C LEU A 168 -14.29 11.15 0.43
N VAL A 169 -15.61 11.23 0.60
CA VAL A 169 -16.41 10.22 1.31
C VAL A 169 -16.33 8.88 0.58
N LEU A 170 -16.42 8.87 -0.75
CA LEU A 170 -16.32 7.63 -1.54
C LEU A 170 -14.97 6.95 -1.35
N LEU A 171 -13.88 7.73 -1.38
CA LEU A 171 -12.53 7.18 -1.20
C LEU A 171 -12.25 6.72 0.22
N SER A 172 -12.85 7.36 1.23
CA SER A 172 -12.57 7.07 2.64
C SER A 172 -13.50 6.01 3.25
N TYR A 173 -14.77 6.06 2.87
CA TYR A 173 -15.85 5.22 3.38
C TYR A 173 -16.67 4.68 2.20
N PRO A 174 -16.07 3.89 1.28
CA PRO A 174 -16.73 3.45 0.06
C PRO A 174 -18.03 2.68 0.32
N SER A 175 -18.10 1.93 1.43
CA SER A 175 -19.29 1.19 1.85
C SER A 175 -20.50 2.12 2.08
N THR A 176 -20.29 3.34 2.58
CA THR A 176 -21.39 4.28 2.88
C THR A 176 -22.08 4.81 1.61
N ILE A 177 -21.36 4.87 0.49
CA ILE A 177 -21.90 5.34 -0.79
C ILE A 177 -22.33 4.17 -1.69
N LEU A 178 -21.56 3.08 -1.71
CA LEU A 178 -21.76 1.99 -2.66
C LEU A 178 -22.70 0.88 -2.14
N MET A 179 -22.86 0.71 -0.82
CA MET A 179 -23.79 -0.28 -0.28
C MET A 179 -25.23 0.24 -0.29
N LYS A 180 -26.16 -0.65 -0.65
CA LYS A 180 -27.59 -0.40 -0.46
C LYS A 180 -27.91 -0.25 1.04
N PRO A 181 -28.86 0.60 1.45
CA PRO A 181 -29.18 0.83 2.86
C PRO A 181 -29.51 -0.45 3.64
N SER A 182 -30.21 -1.42 3.02
CA SER A 182 -30.52 -2.71 3.66
C SER A 182 -29.28 -3.54 3.97
N LYS A 183 -28.30 -3.57 3.05
CA LYS A 183 -27.03 -4.28 3.25
C LYS A 183 -26.13 -3.59 4.26
N ALA A 184 -26.17 -2.26 4.32
CA ALA A 184 -25.47 -1.50 5.36
C ALA A 184 -26.04 -1.79 6.75
N ALA A 185 -27.37 -1.85 6.89
CA ALA A 185 -28.04 -2.23 8.14
C ALA A 185 -27.70 -3.67 8.56
N GLU A 186 -27.79 -4.64 7.64
CA GLU A 186 -27.40 -6.04 7.89
C GLU A 186 -25.94 -6.16 8.36
N ALA A 187 -25.01 -5.44 7.73
CA ALA A 187 -23.61 -5.42 8.14
C ALA A 187 -23.38 -4.76 9.51
N ALA A 188 -24.21 -3.77 9.87
CA ALA A 188 -24.16 -3.13 11.19
C ALA A 188 -24.70 -4.06 12.28
N GLU A 189 -25.81 -4.77 12.02
CA GLU A 189 -26.39 -5.77 12.90
C GLU A 189 -25.42 -6.95 13.13
N ALA A 190 -24.84 -7.50 12.06
CA ALA A 190 -23.85 -8.56 12.15
C ALA A 190 -22.61 -8.15 12.97
N PHE A 191 -22.17 -6.88 12.82
CA PHE A 191 -21.08 -6.36 13.63
C PHE A 191 -21.47 -6.23 15.12
N GLN A 192 -22.69 -5.80 15.43
CA GLN A 192 -23.19 -5.73 16.81
C GLN A 192 -23.35 -7.13 17.43
N GLU A 193 -23.83 -8.10 16.67
CA GLU A 193 -23.89 -9.50 17.10
C GLU A 193 -22.49 -10.06 17.40
N LEU A 194 -21.52 -9.73 16.54
CA LEU A 194 -20.12 -10.11 16.74
C LEU A 194 -19.51 -9.49 18.01
N LEU A 195 -19.84 -8.25 18.35
CA LEU A 195 -19.40 -7.63 19.61
C LEU A 195 -20.06 -8.25 20.85
N LYS A 196 -21.30 -8.75 20.72
CA LYS A 196 -21.99 -9.48 21.80
C LYS A 196 -21.38 -10.86 22.01
N SER A 197 -21.01 -11.55 20.94
CA SER A 197 -20.42 -12.90 21.01
C SER A 197 -18.93 -12.88 21.39
N ASP A 198 -18.19 -11.85 20.97
CA ASP A 198 -16.77 -11.63 21.26
C ASP A 198 -16.55 -10.25 21.90
N PRO A 199 -16.84 -10.09 23.21
CA PRO A 199 -16.72 -8.81 23.89
C PRO A 199 -15.25 -8.35 24.01
N ILE A 200 -15.05 -7.03 23.93
CA ILE A 200 -13.72 -6.40 23.99
C ILE A 200 -13.19 -6.34 25.43
N THR A 201 -12.82 -7.50 25.95
CA THR A 201 -12.09 -7.64 27.22
C THR A 201 -10.66 -7.08 27.11
N PRO A 202 -9.96 -6.79 28.23
CA PRO A 202 -8.56 -6.35 28.20
C PRO A 202 -7.65 -7.31 27.41
N THR A 203 -7.79 -8.62 27.63
CA THR A 203 -7.04 -9.64 26.89
C THR A 203 -7.35 -9.63 25.40
N ARG A 204 -8.63 -9.56 25.02
CA ARG A 204 -9.05 -9.49 23.61
C ARG A 204 -8.51 -8.24 22.93
N ARG A 205 -8.49 -7.10 23.62
CA ARG A 205 -7.87 -5.85 23.13
C ARG A 205 -6.38 -6.03 22.86
N HIS A 206 -5.63 -6.61 23.79
CA HIS A 206 -4.20 -6.89 23.59
C HIS A 206 -3.98 -7.79 22.37
N GLU A 207 -4.82 -8.81 22.17
CA GLU A 207 -4.77 -9.67 20.99
C GLU A 207 -5.04 -8.88 19.70
N LEU A 208 -6.07 -8.03 19.66
CA LEU A 208 -6.37 -7.19 18.49
C LEU A 208 -5.19 -6.26 18.14
N LEU A 209 -4.56 -5.66 19.15
CA LEU A 209 -3.39 -4.79 18.97
C LEU A 209 -2.19 -5.59 18.43
N ASN A 210 -1.89 -6.76 19.01
CA ASN A 210 -0.78 -7.61 18.58
C ASN A 210 -0.98 -8.17 17.17
N VAL A 211 -2.19 -8.61 16.83
CA VAL A 211 -2.52 -9.11 15.48
C VAL A 211 -2.40 -7.98 14.44
N THR A 212 -2.82 -6.77 14.79
CA THR A 212 -2.70 -5.60 13.93
C THR A 212 -1.23 -5.23 13.70
N ALA A 213 -0.44 -5.15 14.78
CA ALA A 213 1.00 -4.91 14.72
C ALA A 213 1.73 -5.95 13.86
N ALA A 214 1.42 -7.24 14.04
CA ALA A 214 2.04 -8.31 13.26
C ALA A 214 1.71 -8.19 11.77
N GLY A 215 0.45 -7.83 11.45
CA GLY A 215 0.02 -7.51 10.09
C GLY A 215 0.82 -6.36 9.47
N HIS A 216 1.12 -5.30 10.23
CA HIS A 216 1.96 -4.21 9.77
C HIS A 216 3.38 -4.66 9.46
N SER A 217 4.01 -5.47 10.34
CA SER A 217 5.35 -6.01 10.09
C SER A 217 5.42 -6.86 8.81
N ILE A 218 4.40 -7.69 8.56
CA ILE A 218 4.31 -8.47 7.32
C ILE A 218 4.15 -7.53 6.12
N ALA A 219 3.27 -6.51 6.21
CA ALA A 219 3.07 -5.55 5.13
C ALA A 219 4.36 -4.78 4.80
N ILE A 220 5.14 -4.37 5.81
CA ILE A 220 6.46 -3.73 5.62
C ILE A 220 7.38 -4.64 4.82
N PHE A 221 7.49 -5.92 5.19
CA PHE A 221 8.32 -6.87 4.47
C PHE A 221 7.92 -7.01 2.99
N LEU A 222 6.61 -7.09 2.72
CA LEU A 222 6.08 -7.19 1.35
C LEU A 222 6.37 -5.92 0.53
N LEU A 223 6.19 -4.74 1.11
CA LEU A 223 6.46 -3.47 0.43
C LEU A 223 7.96 -3.25 0.18
N VAL A 224 8.83 -3.62 1.12
CA VAL A 224 10.29 -3.65 0.91
C VAL A 224 10.65 -4.65 -0.19
N GLY A 225 9.99 -5.81 -0.22
CA GLY A 225 10.11 -6.79 -1.30
C GLY A 225 9.78 -6.19 -2.67
N ILE A 226 8.72 -5.38 -2.78
CA ILE A 226 8.39 -4.65 -4.01
C ILE A 226 9.54 -3.72 -4.41
N LEU A 227 10.09 -2.93 -3.49
CA LEU A 227 11.20 -2.03 -3.80
C LEU A 227 12.43 -2.79 -4.34
N ILE A 228 12.77 -3.92 -3.72
CA ILE A 228 13.87 -4.80 -4.15
C ILE A 228 13.59 -5.38 -5.54
N LEU A 229 12.38 -5.88 -5.79
CA LEU A 229 11.99 -6.43 -7.09
C LEU A 229 12.00 -5.37 -8.19
N GLN A 230 11.55 -4.15 -7.90
CA GLN A 230 11.63 -3.05 -8.88
C GLN A 230 13.08 -2.66 -9.19
N ALA A 231 13.97 -2.66 -8.18
CA ALA A 231 15.40 -2.45 -8.40
C ALA A 231 16.03 -3.61 -9.22
N GLY A 232 15.67 -4.85 -8.90
CA GLY A 232 16.09 -6.05 -9.62
C GLY A 232 15.64 -6.05 -11.07
N LYS A 233 14.41 -5.61 -11.34
CA LYS A 233 13.88 -5.44 -12.70
C LYS A 233 14.73 -4.45 -13.50
N VAL A 234 15.06 -3.30 -12.92
CA VAL A 234 15.90 -2.29 -13.58
C VAL A 234 17.30 -2.85 -13.88
N TYR A 235 17.87 -3.62 -12.96
CA TYR A 235 19.13 -4.30 -13.18
C TYR A 235 19.05 -5.32 -14.32
N ALA A 236 18.03 -6.18 -14.32
CA ALA A 236 17.81 -7.19 -15.35
C ALA A 236 17.62 -6.57 -16.75
N GLU A 237 16.77 -5.55 -16.88
CA GLU A 237 16.55 -4.86 -18.16
C GLU A 237 17.81 -4.20 -18.69
N LYS A 238 18.64 -3.63 -17.80
CA LYS A 238 19.91 -3.01 -18.17
C LYS A 238 20.93 -4.05 -18.66
N GLU A 239 20.97 -5.19 -18.00
CA GLU A 239 21.84 -6.30 -18.36
C GLU A 239 21.46 -6.90 -19.71
N ASP A 240 20.18 -7.17 -19.92
CA ASP A 240 19.64 -7.68 -21.19
C ASP A 240 19.94 -6.71 -22.35
N ALA A 241 19.80 -5.41 -22.13
CA ALA A 241 20.13 -4.39 -23.12
C ALA A 241 21.64 -4.39 -23.46
N ARG A 242 22.52 -4.61 -22.47
CA ARG A 242 23.97 -4.68 -22.68
C ARG A 242 24.34 -5.91 -23.53
N LEU A 243 23.82 -7.07 -23.16
CA LEU A 243 24.08 -8.32 -23.87
C LEU A 243 23.59 -8.28 -25.32
N LYS A 244 22.39 -7.72 -25.56
CA LYS A 244 21.86 -7.53 -26.91
C LYS A 244 22.75 -6.61 -27.75
N ALA A 245 23.22 -5.51 -27.17
CA ALA A 245 24.12 -4.58 -27.88
C ALA A 245 25.47 -5.21 -28.23
N GLU A 246 26.02 -6.05 -27.35
CA GLU A 246 27.25 -6.81 -27.61
C GLU A 246 27.06 -7.81 -28.76
N PHE A 247 25.97 -8.58 -28.73
CA PHE A 247 25.62 -9.53 -29.80
C PHE A 247 25.45 -8.84 -31.16
N GLU A 248 24.73 -7.72 -31.23
CA GLU A 248 24.57 -6.94 -32.45
C GLU A 248 25.91 -6.39 -32.99
N GLN A 249 26.85 -6.04 -32.10
CA GLN A 249 28.19 -5.63 -32.50
C GLN A 249 29.01 -6.81 -33.03
N GLU A 250 28.90 -7.99 -32.42
CA GLU A 250 29.55 -9.20 -32.90
C GLU A 250 29.02 -9.63 -34.27
N GLU A 251 27.71 -9.59 -34.50
CA GLU A 251 27.13 -9.88 -35.81
C GLU A 251 27.58 -8.89 -36.88
N LYS A 252 27.61 -7.59 -36.57
CA LYS A 252 28.15 -6.57 -37.48
C LYS A 252 29.61 -6.82 -37.83
N LYS A 253 30.43 -7.24 -36.85
CA LYS A 253 31.84 -7.60 -37.08
C LYS A 253 31.98 -8.87 -37.94
N LYS A 254 31.15 -9.89 -37.71
CA LYS A 254 31.15 -11.13 -38.52
C LYS A 254 30.69 -10.87 -39.96
N ASN A 255 29.65 -10.07 -40.16
CA ASN A 255 29.08 -9.74 -41.47
C ASN A 255 29.92 -8.72 -42.26
N ALA A 256 30.81 -7.96 -41.60
CA ALA A 256 31.77 -7.08 -42.27
C ALA A 256 33.01 -7.82 -42.83
N ILE A 257 33.19 -9.11 -42.54
CA ILE A 257 34.28 -9.94 -43.08
C ILE A 257 33.70 -10.91 -44.13
N PRO A 258 33.28 -10.40 -45.30
CA PRO A 258 33.76 -11.01 -46.53
C PRO A 258 33.99 -9.98 -47.64
N LEU A 259 35.25 -9.77 -48.07
CA LEU A 259 35.64 -9.47 -49.47
C LEU A 259 37.18 -9.37 -49.72
N GLU A 260 38.05 -9.46 -48.70
CA GLU A 260 39.51 -9.25 -48.94
C GLU A 260 40.36 -10.52 -49.17
N LYS A 261 39.75 -11.72 -49.28
CA LYS A 261 40.50 -12.98 -49.51
C LYS A 261 40.29 -13.64 -50.88
N LYS A 262 39.76 -12.93 -51.87
CA LYS A 262 39.58 -13.45 -53.25
C LYS A 262 40.48 -12.82 -54.31
N SER A 263 41.54 -12.11 -53.90
CA SER A 263 42.52 -11.48 -54.80
C SER A 263 43.95 -11.70 -54.29
N GLN A 264 44.42 -12.93 -54.32
CA GLN A 264 45.84 -13.28 -54.50
C GLN A 264 45.92 -14.59 -55.27
#